data_AF-A0A1I6EZQ9-F1
#
_entry.id   AF-A0A1I6EZQ9-F1
#
_cell.length_a   1.000
_cell.length_b   1.000
_cell.length_c   1.000
_cell.angle_alpha   90.00
_cell.angle_beta   90.00
_cell.angle_gamma   90.00
#
_symmetry.space_group_name_H-M   'P 1'
#
loop_
_entity.id
_entity.type
_entity.pdbx_description
1 polymer ?
#
loop_
_entity_poly.entity_id
_entity_poly.type
_entity_poly.pdbx_seq_one_letter_code
_entity_poly.pdbx_strand_id
1 'polypeptide(L)'
;MAMAEHDQMGFAEFCERYGFGLSRNYVIADDARRYGTRVIAAAAHGRLSGQAPLKPQEVADDDLVNQTLEGLQFEVKELRPPKWSREELILACSQLFSNNQVAQRVNDPAVQELAAFLRQLPFHAPQDRGLNFRSGNSVQRKLFDLKTRLPDETGKKTRGGALDQVIVNEFVADEAEMHRQAAAIRAEYEPKAWALSAGRQDVLGSSHVYDNETARSQQLREGHVIVVYDAEDALGIARIGRIDPDATRHVAYYGGTWRALDGAITADEVREACSDDEAQNAIRPMDIDKLEAMLARVAVRLPSPAAEARVVAKVKAARRTVADDGKSPTGGRRESKTKARNGQGGFRKKLIQRYGHVCAITGPCPAEVLQAAHLRNFAEHETHNLAEGVLLRADVHLLFDNDLLAVDPTTWRVVLAPSLSDYPAYTQFDGAKFADGPCEKAITDHFNAVTKTWA
;
A
#
# COMPACT_ATOMS: atom_id res chain seq x y z
N MET A 1 -11.35 -10.13 -33.42
CA MET A 1 -10.45 -8.97 -33.23
C MET A 1 -10.31 -8.57 -31.77
N ALA A 2 -11.38 -8.21 -31.06
CA ALA A 2 -11.29 -7.85 -29.63
C ALA A 2 -10.70 -8.97 -28.75
N MET A 3 -11.06 -10.23 -29.00
CA MET A 3 -10.45 -11.39 -28.32
C MET A 3 -8.94 -11.52 -28.60
N ALA A 4 -8.49 -11.23 -29.82
CA ALA A 4 -7.07 -11.28 -30.17
C ALA A 4 -6.25 -10.17 -29.49
N GLU A 5 -6.84 -8.99 -29.30
CA GLU A 5 -6.24 -7.92 -28.50
C GLU A 5 -6.17 -8.30 -27.01
N HIS A 6 -7.24 -8.90 -26.48
CA HIS A 6 -7.24 -9.47 -25.14
C HIS A 6 -6.12 -10.50 -24.95
N ASP A 7 -5.87 -11.33 -25.95
CA ASP A 7 -4.83 -12.36 -25.89
C ASP A 7 -3.41 -11.80 -25.86
N GLN A 8 -3.20 -10.63 -26.47
CA GLN A 8 -1.91 -9.96 -26.48
C GLN A 8 -1.63 -9.23 -25.15
N MET A 9 -2.65 -8.60 -24.56
CA MET A 9 -2.51 -7.78 -23.35
C MET A 9 -2.73 -8.58 -22.05
N GLY A 10 -3.48 -9.68 -22.12
CA GLY A 10 -3.96 -10.40 -20.95
C GLY A 10 -5.14 -9.73 -20.27
N PHE A 11 -5.82 -10.49 -19.41
CA PHE A 11 -7.13 -10.10 -18.87
C PHE A 11 -7.11 -8.82 -18.03
N ALA A 12 -6.11 -8.65 -17.16
CA ALA A 12 -6.06 -7.52 -16.25
C ALA A 12 -5.86 -6.19 -17.00
N GLU A 13 -4.88 -6.16 -17.90
CA GLU A 13 -4.54 -4.99 -18.72
C GLU A 13 -5.68 -4.65 -19.70
N PHE A 14 -6.30 -5.67 -20.32
CA PHE A 14 -7.46 -5.47 -21.20
C PHE A 14 -8.64 -4.84 -20.46
N CYS A 15 -8.98 -5.33 -19.26
CA CYS A 15 -10.02 -4.71 -18.45
C CYS A 15 -9.68 -3.27 -18.04
N GLU A 16 -8.43 -2.99 -17.71
CA GLU A 16 -7.97 -1.63 -17.38
C GLU A 16 -8.16 -0.69 -18.58
N ARG A 17 -7.70 -1.10 -19.78
CA ARG A 17 -7.82 -0.33 -21.02
C ARG A 17 -9.25 0.10 -21.33
N TYR A 18 -10.22 -0.80 -21.15
CA TYR A 18 -11.64 -0.52 -21.42
C TYR A 18 -12.42 -0.06 -20.19
N GLY A 19 -11.75 0.14 -19.05
CA GLY A 19 -12.34 0.68 -17.84
C GLY A 19 -13.22 -0.29 -17.04
N PHE A 20 -13.14 -1.61 -17.28
CA PHE A 20 -13.92 -2.63 -16.58
C PHE A 20 -13.27 -3.08 -15.26
N GLY A 21 -14.05 -3.77 -14.43
CA GLY A 21 -13.54 -4.48 -13.24
C GLY A 21 -12.99 -5.86 -13.60
N LEU A 22 -12.23 -6.47 -12.68
CA LEU A 22 -11.69 -7.82 -12.87
C LEU A 22 -12.73 -8.93 -12.56
N SER A 23 -13.83 -8.59 -11.89
CA SER A 23 -14.92 -9.51 -11.58
C SER A 23 -15.86 -9.68 -12.76
N ARG A 24 -16.36 -10.90 -12.98
CA ARG A 24 -17.34 -11.22 -14.02
C ARG A 24 -18.24 -12.39 -13.62
N ASN A 25 -19.46 -12.37 -14.11
CA ASN A 25 -20.42 -13.48 -13.98
C ASN A 25 -20.37 -14.42 -15.17
N TYR A 26 -20.27 -13.88 -16.39
CA TYR A 26 -20.32 -14.65 -17.62
C TYR A 26 -19.03 -14.48 -18.43
N VAL A 27 -18.67 -15.53 -19.16
CA VAL A 27 -17.54 -15.56 -20.08
C VAL A 27 -17.93 -16.15 -21.42
N ILE A 28 -17.26 -15.70 -22.48
CA ILE A 28 -17.19 -16.42 -23.74
C ILE A 28 -16.19 -17.57 -23.54
N ALA A 29 -16.63 -18.79 -23.81
CA ALA A 29 -15.81 -20.00 -23.80
C ALA A 29 -15.30 -20.29 -25.22
N ASP A 30 -14.00 -20.50 -25.35
CA ASP A 30 -13.33 -20.76 -26.62
C ASP A 30 -12.17 -21.72 -26.36
N ASP A 31 -12.45 -23.04 -26.49
CA ASP A 31 -11.60 -24.21 -26.24
C ASP A 31 -10.63 -24.15 -25.03
N ALA A 32 -9.63 -23.27 -25.05
CA ALA A 32 -8.63 -23.08 -23.99
C ALA A 32 -8.71 -21.73 -23.24
N ARG A 33 -9.57 -20.79 -23.67
CA ARG A 33 -9.59 -19.40 -23.18
C ARG A 33 -10.98 -18.93 -22.76
N ARG A 34 -10.98 -17.94 -21.87
CA ARG A 34 -12.19 -17.35 -21.28
C ARG A 34 -12.10 -15.83 -21.30
N TYR A 35 -13.11 -15.20 -21.89
CA TYR A 35 -13.14 -13.76 -22.08
C TYR A 35 -14.37 -13.16 -21.40
N GLY A 36 -14.25 -12.03 -20.70
CA GLY A 36 -15.40 -11.39 -20.07
C GLY A 36 -16.40 -10.87 -21.11
N THR A 37 -17.66 -11.29 -21.03
CA THR A 37 -18.69 -10.99 -22.05
C THR A 37 -18.85 -9.48 -22.26
N ARG A 38 -19.07 -8.71 -21.19
CA ARG A 38 -19.29 -7.25 -21.27
C ARG A 38 -18.08 -6.46 -21.78
N VAL A 39 -16.87 -6.80 -21.34
CA VAL A 39 -15.65 -6.09 -21.79
C VAL A 39 -15.32 -6.40 -23.25
N ILE A 40 -15.55 -7.62 -23.70
CA ILE A 40 -15.38 -8.00 -25.12
C ILE A 40 -16.43 -7.30 -25.98
N ALA A 41 -17.70 -7.28 -25.57
CA ALA A 41 -18.75 -6.58 -26.31
C ALA A 41 -18.45 -5.07 -26.45
N ALA A 42 -17.99 -4.42 -25.35
CA ALA A 42 -17.55 -3.03 -25.38
C ALA A 42 -16.41 -2.78 -26.36
N ALA A 43 -15.35 -3.59 -26.29
CA ALA A 43 -14.20 -3.47 -27.17
C ALA A 43 -14.56 -3.74 -28.64
N ALA A 44 -15.43 -4.73 -28.89
CA ALA A 44 -15.89 -5.09 -30.23
C ALA A 44 -16.74 -3.99 -30.86
N HIS A 45 -17.57 -3.28 -30.10
CA HIS A 45 -18.35 -2.14 -30.60
C HIS A 45 -17.46 -1.07 -31.25
N GLY A 46 -16.30 -0.77 -30.64
CA GLY A 46 -15.32 0.16 -31.21
C GLY A 46 -14.58 -0.33 -32.46
N ARG A 47 -14.87 -1.55 -32.92
CA ARG A 47 -14.37 -2.08 -34.19
C ARG A 47 -15.38 -1.90 -35.33
N LEU A 48 -16.61 -1.47 -35.02
CA LEU A 48 -17.58 -1.10 -36.04
C LEU A 48 -17.20 0.25 -36.66
N SER A 49 -17.50 0.41 -37.95
CA SER A 49 -17.14 1.61 -38.71
C SER A 49 -17.73 2.87 -38.07
N GLY A 50 -16.86 3.82 -37.71
CA GLY A 50 -17.26 5.10 -37.11
C GLY A 50 -17.69 5.03 -35.65
N GLN A 51 -17.53 3.88 -34.98
CA GLN A 51 -17.92 3.70 -33.58
C GLN A 51 -16.71 3.69 -32.65
N ALA A 52 -16.90 4.18 -31.41
CA ALA A 52 -15.94 4.06 -30.33
C ALA A 52 -16.27 2.84 -29.44
N PRO A 53 -15.28 2.28 -28.71
CA PRO A 53 -15.56 1.27 -27.69
C PRO A 53 -16.54 1.79 -26.64
N LEU A 54 -17.47 0.95 -26.19
CA LEU A 54 -18.44 1.34 -25.15
C LEU A 54 -17.77 1.43 -23.78
N LYS A 55 -18.20 2.39 -22.97
CA LYS A 55 -17.86 2.48 -21.55
C LYS A 55 -18.69 1.48 -20.74
N PRO A 56 -18.24 1.06 -19.53
CA PRO A 56 -18.99 0.11 -18.71
C PRO A 56 -20.44 0.49 -18.38
N GLN A 57 -20.76 1.79 -18.36
CA GLN A 57 -22.13 2.28 -18.13
C GLN A 57 -23.00 2.27 -19.40
N GLU A 58 -22.38 2.23 -20.58
CA GLU A 58 -23.05 2.23 -21.88
C GLU A 58 -23.34 0.80 -22.37
N VAL A 59 -22.61 -0.19 -21.85
CA VAL A 59 -22.90 -1.61 -22.10
C VAL A 59 -24.16 -2.01 -21.34
N ALA A 60 -25.09 -2.63 -22.06
CA ALA A 60 -26.31 -3.22 -21.50
C ALA A 60 -26.03 -4.22 -20.35
N ASP A 61 -27.11 -4.66 -19.70
CA ASP A 61 -27.05 -5.70 -18.68
C ASP A 61 -26.48 -7.03 -19.21
N ASP A 62 -26.13 -7.92 -18.28
CA ASP A 62 -25.52 -9.22 -18.61
C ASP A 62 -26.42 -10.03 -19.56
N ASP A 63 -27.74 -10.00 -19.37
CA ASP A 63 -28.68 -10.84 -20.14
C ASP A 63 -28.72 -10.43 -21.61
N LEU A 64 -28.85 -9.13 -21.90
CA LEU A 64 -28.89 -8.66 -23.29
C LEU A 64 -27.54 -8.85 -23.99
N VAL A 65 -26.43 -8.63 -23.27
CA VAL A 65 -25.09 -8.87 -23.81
C VAL A 65 -24.88 -10.34 -24.13
N ASN A 66 -25.27 -11.23 -23.23
CA ASN A 66 -25.15 -12.67 -23.41
C ASN A 66 -25.99 -13.14 -24.60
N GLN A 67 -27.27 -12.73 -24.70
CA GLN A 67 -28.14 -13.05 -25.84
C GLN A 67 -27.55 -12.56 -27.18
N THR A 68 -26.96 -11.37 -27.18
CA THR A 68 -26.32 -10.81 -28.38
C THR A 68 -25.12 -11.66 -28.79
N LEU A 69 -24.26 -12.04 -27.84
CA LEU A 69 -23.09 -12.88 -28.11
C LEU A 69 -23.48 -14.28 -28.57
N GLU A 70 -24.49 -14.88 -27.96
CA GLU A 70 -25.06 -16.17 -28.38
C GLU A 70 -25.66 -16.10 -29.79
N GLY A 71 -26.36 -15.00 -30.13
CA GLY A 71 -26.86 -14.75 -31.49
C GLY A 71 -25.75 -14.59 -32.53
N LEU A 72 -24.57 -14.14 -32.10
CA LEU A 72 -23.33 -14.13 -32.89
C LEU A 72 -22.57 -15.47 -32.86
N GLN A 73 -23.20 -16.52 -32.33
CA GLN A 73 -22.67 -17.89 -32.24
C GLN A 73 -21.48 -18.06 -31.29
N PHE A 74 -21.28 -17.15 -30.33
CA PHE A 74 -20.34 -17.38 -29.24
C PHE A 74 -20.95 -18.27 -28.16
N GLU A 75 -20.14 -19.18 -27.62
CA GLU A 75 -20.55 -20.00 -26.48
C GLU A 75 -20.41 -19.18 -25.19
N VAL A 76 -21.53 -18.69 -24.64
CA VAL A 76 -21.54 -17.96 -23.37
C VAL A 76 -21.78 -18.92 -22.21
N LYS A 77 -20.93 -18.85 -21.18
CA LYS A 77 -21.03 -19.68 -19.97
C LYS A 77 -20.99 -18.83 -18.72
N GLU A 78 -21.79 -19.21 -17.72
CA GLU A 78 -21.64 -18.69 -16.37
C GLU A 78 -20.29 -19.14 -15.79
N LEU A 79 -19.46 -18.17 -15.40
CA LEU A 79 -18.20 -18.41 -14.73
C LEU A 79 -18.43 -18.63 -13.24
N ARG A 80 -18.53 -19.91 -12.88
CA ARG A 80 -18.58 -20.30 -11.47
C ARG A 80 -17.19 -20.20 -10.84
N PRO A 81 -17.08 -19.69 -9.61
CA PRO A 81 -15.82 -19.71 -8.88
C PRO A 81 -15.23 -21.12 -8.82
N PRO A 82 -13.89 -21.26 -8.91
CA PRO A 82 -13.23 -22.55 -8.91
C PRO A 82 -13.48 -23.28 -7.59
N LYS A 83 -13.37 -24.60 -7.66
CA LYS A 83 -13.43 -25.47 -6.47
C LYS A 83 -12.38 -25.04 -5.46
N TRP A 84 -12.68 -25.22 -4.17
CA TRP A 84 -11.70 -25.00 -3.11
C TRP A 84 -10.53 -25.98 -3.28
N SER A 85 -9.32 -25.44 -3.31
CA SER A 85 -8.08 -26.21 -3.25
C SER A 85 -7.89 -26.80 -1.85
N ARG A 86 -6.96 -27.74 -1.72
CA ARG A 86 -6.64 -28.38 -0.44
C ARG A 86 -6.14 -27.35 0.57
N GLU A 87 -5.24 -26.48 0.12
CA GLU A 87 -4.58 -25.45 0.91
C GLU A 87 -5.60 -24.43 1.46
N GLU A 88 -6.54 -23.98 0.62
CA GLU A 88 -7.61 -23.08 1.07
C GLU A 88 -8.55 -23.75 2.10
N LEU A 89 -8.80 -25.06 1.96
CA LEU A 89 -9.59 -25.82 2.93
C LEU A 89 -8.83 -26.01 4.25
N ILE A 90 -7.52 -26.25 4.22
CA ILE A 90 -6.67 -26.31 5.42
C ILE A 90 -6.75 -24.99 6.18
N LEU A 91 -6.63 -23.85 5.49
CA LEU A 91 -6.75 -22.52 6.10
C LEU A 91 -8.13 -22.28 6.73
N ALA A 92 -9.20 -22.61 6.00
CA ALA A 92 -10.57 -22.44 6.49
C ALA A 92 -10.89 -23.38 7.67
N CYS A 93 -10.43 -24.63 7.61
CA CYS A 93 -10.63 -25.61 8.68
C CYS A 93 -9.79 -25.25 9.91
N SER A 94 -8.55 -24.79 9.74
CA SER A 94 -7.75 -24.23 10.83
C SER A 94 -8.48 -23.11 11.54
N GLN A 95 -9.10 -22.16 10.82
CA GLN A 95 -9.86 -21.10 11.47
C GLN A 95 -11.08 -21.64 12.25
N LEU A 96 -11.78 -22.63 11.69
CA LEU A 96 -12.90 -23.27 12.38
C LEU A 96 -12.44 -23.91 13.71
N PHE A 97 -11.36 -24.70 13.70
CA PHE A 97 -10.82 -25.36 14.89
C PHE A 97 -10.27 -24.37 15.91
N SER A 98 -9.51 -23.36 15.48
CA SER A 98 -9.04 -22.28 16.36
C SER A 98 -10.18 -21.48 17.01
N ASN A 99 -11.37 -21.45 16.39
CA ASN A 99 -12.57 -20.87 16.98
C ASN A 99 -13.45 -21.91 17.67
N ASN A 100 -12.84 -22.90 18.33
CA ASN A 100 -13.53 -23.97 19.08
C ASN A 100 -14.61 -24.69 18.25
N GLN A 101 -14.33 -24.91 16.96
CA GLN A 101 -15.23 -25.57 16.00
C GLN A 101 -16.56 -24.82 15.77
N VAL A 102 -16.61 -23.52 16.08
CA VAL A 102 -17.77 -22.66 15.82
C VAL A 102 -17.60 -21.90 14.50
N ALA A 103 -18.49 -22.17 13.53
CA ALA A 103 -18.50 -21.46 12.25
C ALA A 103 -18.89 -19.99 12.41
N GLN A 104 -18.01 -19.09 11.98
CA GLN A 104 -18.18 -17.64 12.09
C GLN A 104 -19.01 -17.06 10.94
N ARG A 105 -19.69 -15.93 11.19
CA ARG A 105 -20.50 -15.23 10.20
C ARG A 105 -19.70 -14.19 9.43
N VAL A 106 -20.23 -13.71 8.31
CA VAL A 106 -19.56 -12.77 7.39
C VAL A 106 -19.14 -11.46 8.05
N ASN A 107 -19.84 -11.01 9.10
CA ASN A 107 -19.49 -9.77 9.80
C ASN A 107 -18.35 -9.95 10.81
N ASP A 108 -17.91 -11.18 11.06
CA ASP A 108 -16.78 -11.46 11.94
C ASP A 108 -15.47 -10.99 11.29
N PRO A 109 -14.64 -10.18 11.97
CA PRO A 109 -13.36 -9.70 11.45
C PRO A 109 -12.46 -10.83 10.93
N ALA A 110 -12.40 -11.96 11.63
CA ALA A 110 -11.55 -13.09 11.23
C ALA A 110 -12.00 -13.70 9.89
N VAL A 111 -13.31 -13.69 9.60
CA VAL A 111 -13.84 -14.15 8.30
C VAL A 111 -13.44 -13.19 7.18
N GLN A 112 -13.44 -11.89 7.45
CA GLN A 112 -13.01 -10.88 6.46
C GLN A 112 -11.51 -10.95 6.21
N GLU A 113 -10.71 -11.14 7.25
CA GLU A 113 -9.25 -11.33 7.14
C GLU A 113 -8.91 -12.59 6.35
N LEU A 114 -9.52 -13.73 6.67
CA LEU A 114 -9.32 -14.96 5.90
C LEU A 114 -9.78 -14.79 4.45
N ALA A 115 -10.91 -14.13 4.22
CA ALA A 115 -11.38 -13.86 2.86
C ALA A 115 -10.41 -12.97 2.07
N ALA A 116 -9.80 -11.96 2.71
CA ALA A 116 -8.79 -11.11 2.10
C ALA A 116 -7.54 -11.92 1.75
N PHE A 117 -7.06 -12.75 2.66
CA PHE A 117 -5.89 -13.62 2.46
C PHE A 117 -6.12 -14.63 1.34
N LEU A 118 -7.23 -15.38 1.36
CA LEU A 118 -7.57 -16.38 0.34
C LEU A 118 -7.64 -15.79 -1.07
N ARG A 119 -8.07 -14.53 -1.23
CA ARG A 119 -8.11 -13.87 -2.54
C ARG A 119 -6.73 -13.52 -3.10
N GLN A 120 -5.70 -13.46 -2.25
CA GLN A 120 -4.33 -13.16 -2.66
C GLN A 120 -3.57 -14.43 -3.11
N LEU A 121 -4.06 -15.61 -2.73
CA LEU A 121 -3.38 -16.87 -3.03
C LEU A 121 -3.32 -17.16 -4.55
N PRO A 122 -2.19 -17.69 -5.05
CA PRO A 122 -1.97 -17.88 -6.48
C PRO A 122 -2.57 -19.19 -7.04
N PHE A 123 -3.33 -19.94 -6.24
CA PHE A 123 -3.87 -21.25 -6.64
C PHE A 123 -4.89 -21.18 -7.80
N HIS A 124 -5.45 -20.00 -8.04
CA HIS A 124 -6.40 -19.76 -9.12
C HIS A 124 -6.05 -18.49 -9.89
N ALA A 125 -5.88 -18.62 -11.20
CA ALA A 125 -5.57 -17.51 -12.10
C ALA A 125 -6.70 -16.46 -12.07
N PRO A 126 -6.39 -15.15 -12.15
CA PRO A 126 -7.39 -14.08 -12.02
C PRO A 126 -8.61 -14.23 -12.94
N GLN A 127 -8.40 -14.72 -14.17
CA GLN A 127 -9.46 -14.97 -15.14
C GLN A 127 -10.45 -16.07 -14.71
N ASP A 128 -10.07 -16.99 -13.82
CA ASP A 128 -10.93 -18.12 -13.46
C ASP A 128 -11.74 -17.89 -12.19
N ARG A 129 -11.46 -16.81 -11.45
CA ARG A 129 -12.00 -16.58 -10.10
C ARG A 129 -13.52 -16.36 -10.08
N GLY A 130 -14.07 -15.65 -11.08
CA GLY A 130 -15.50 -15.33 -11.14
C GLY A 130 -15.97 -14.34 -10.06
N LEU A 131 -17.25 -13.99 -10.08
CA LEU A 131 -17.86 -13.15 -9.05
C LEU A 131 -17.91 -13.88 -7.71
N ASN A 132 -17.74 -13.15 -6.60
CA ASN A 132 -17.77 -13.69 -5.23
C ASN A 132 -16.67 -14.70 -4.89
N PHE A 133 -15.62 -14.81 -5.71
CA PHE A 133 -14.43 -15.62 -5.41
C PHE A 133 -13.90 -15.33 -4.00
N ARG A 134 -13.95 -16.35 -3.14
CA ARG A 134 -13.52 -16.27 -1.74
C ARG A 134 -13.97 -14.98 -1.04
N SER A 135 -15.19 -14.53 -1.32
CA SER A 135 -15.81 -13.40 -0.61
C SER A 135 -16.12 -13.80 0.83
N GLY A 136 -16.34 -12.83 1.73
CA GLY A 136 -16.72 -13.15 3.11
C GLY A 136 -17.96 -14.06 3.20
N ASN A 137 -18.93 -13.91 2.30
CA ASN A 137 -20.08 -14.82 2.19
C ASN A 137 -19.70 -16.24 1.74
N SER A 138 -18.74 -16.36 0.81
CA SER A 138 -18.22 -17.66 0.36
C SER A 138 -17.46 -18.37 1.48
N VAL A 139 -16.61 -17.63 2.21
CA VAL A 139 -15.84 -18.14 3.36
C VAL A 139 -16.79 -18.56 4.49
N GLN A 140 -17.74 -17.71 4.89
CA GLN A 140 -18.77 -18.07 5.86
C GLN A 140 -19.41 -19.40 5.47
N ARG A 141 -19.96 -19.49 4.25
CA ARG A 141 -20.63 -20.71 3.79
C ARG A 141 -19.72 -21.94 3.86
N LYS A 142 -18.44 -21.79 3.53
CA LYS A 142 -17.47 -22.87 3.65
C LYS A 142 -17.21 -23.29 5.10
N LEU A 143 -17.10 -22.35 6.04
CA LEU A 143 -16.98 -22.67 7.47
C LEU A 143 -18.19 -23.47 7.97
N PHE A 144 -19.41 -23.08 7.56
CA PHE A 144 -20.62 -23.85 7.88
C PHE A 144 -20.61 -25.24 7.23
N ASP A 145 -20.19 -25.37 5.97
CA ASP A 145 -20.06 -26.67 5.30
C ASP A 145 -19.11 -27.59 6.08
N LEU A 146 -17.91 -27.11 6.40
CA LEU A 146 -16.88 -27.84 7.15
C LEU A 146 -17.39 -28.25 8.54
N LYS A 147 -18.06 -27.33 9.24
CA LYS A 147 -18.69 -27.62 10.55
C LYS A 147 -19.61 -28.83 10.45
N THR A 148 -20.49 -28.90 9.44
CA THR A 148 -21.41 -30.05 9.30
C THR A 148 -20.74 -31.39 8.98
N ARG A 149 -19.42 -31.42 8.78
CA ARG A 149 -18.61 -32.64 8.58
C ARG A 149 -17.93 -33.14 9.86
N LEU A 150 -17.99 -32.38 10.95
CA LEU A 150 -17.45 -32.80 12.24
C LEU A 150 -18.19 -34.05 12.77
N PRO A 151 -17.51 -34.96 13.48
CA PRO A 151 -18.11 -36.20 13.97
C PRO A 151 -19.31 -36.00 14.90
N ASP A 152 -19.24 -34.99 15.78
CA ASP A 152 -20.22 -34.74 16.83
C ASP A 152 -21.40 -33.85 16.38
N GLU A 153 -21.39 -33.41 15.13
CA GLU A 153 -22.44 -32.54 14.58
C GLU A 153 -23.67 -33.33 14.14
N THR A 154 -24.75 -33.17 14.90
CA THR A 154 -26.05 -33.85 14.69
C THR A 154 -26.96 -33.13 13.69
N GLY A 155 -26.56 -31.95 13.20
CA GLY A 155 -27.30 -31.14 12.26
C GLY A 155 -27.39 -31.74 10.85
N LYS A 156 -28.27 -31.17 10.02
CA LYS A 156 -28.40 -31.59 8.62
C LYS A 156 -27.09 -31.28 7.85
N LYS A 157 -26.45 -32.34 7.34
CA LYS A 157 -25.25 -32.21 6.50
C LYS A 157 -25.52 -31.34 5.27
N THR A 158 -24.58 -30.44 4.96
CA THR A 158 -24.66 -29.66 3.72
C THR A 158 -24.12 -30.46 2.53
N ARG A 159 -24.38 -29.96 1.31
CA ARG A 159 -23.78 -30.47 0.08
C ARG A 159 -22.35 -29.91 -0.11
N GLY A 160 -21.52 -30.03 0.93
CA GLY A 160 -20.11 -29.62 0.90
C GLY A 160 -19.29 -30.37 -0.17
N GLY A 161 -18.08 -29.90 -0.43
CA GLY A 161 -17.16 -30.47 -1.42
C GLY A 161 -16.64 -31.86 -1.04
N ALA A 162 -16.10 -32.59 -2.01
CA ALA A 162 -15.55 -33.93 -1.79
C ALA A 162 -14.36 -33.94 -0.81
N LEU A 163 -13.52 -32.89 -0.84
CA LEU A 163 -12.36 -32.76 0.05
C LEU A 163 -12.72 -32.26 1.46
N ASP A 164 -13.90 -31.67 1.65
CA ASP A 164 -14.31 -31.10 2.93
C ASP A 164 -14.24 -32.15 4.06
N GLN A 165 -14.71 -33.37 3.80
CA GLN A 165 -14.66 -34.46 4.80
C GLN A 165 -13.23 -34.95 5.04
N VAL A 166 -12.39 -35.00 4.00
CA VAL A 166 -11.00 -35.46 4.11
C VAL A 166 -10.23 -34.52 5.04
N ILE A 167 -10.31 -33.21 4.81
CA ILE A 167 -9.61 -32.22 5.63
C ILE A 167 -10.12 -32.22 7.07
N VAL A 168 -11.44 -32.29 7.28
CA VAL A 168 -11.99 -32.37 8.64
C VAL A 168 -11.53 -33.63 9.37
N ASN A 169 -11.47 -34.78 8.70
CA ASN A 169 -10.95 -36.01 9.30
C ASN A 169 -9.47 -35.91 9.66
N GLU A 170 -8.65 -35.26 8.81
CA GLU A 170 -7.24 -35.01 9.11
C GLU A 170 -7.08 -34.10 10.33
N PHE A 171 -7.87 -33.03 10.45
CA PHE A 171 -7.87 -32.16 11.64
C PHE A 171 -8.33 -32.89 12.91
N VAL A 172 -9.34 -33.76 12.82
CA VAL A 172 -9.77 -34.58 13.96
C VAL A 172 -8.70 -35.60 14.36
N ALA A 173 -7.94 -36.12 13.40
CA ALA A 173 -6.88 -37.10 13.66
C ALA A 173 -5.63 -36.47 14.29
N ASP A 174 -5.20 -35.31 13.80
CA ASP A 174 -4.03 -34.57 14.30
C ASP A 174 -4.20 -33.05 14.09
N GLU A 175 -4.92 -32.42 15.01
CA GLU A 175 -5.18 -30.98 14.98
C GLU A 175 -3.88 -30.16 14.99
N ALA A 176 -2.87 -30.61 15.75
CA ALA A 176 -1.60 -29.90 15.89
C ALA A 176 -0.81 -29.89 14.57
N GLU A 177 -0.72 -31.01 13.87
CA GLU A 177 -0.07 -31.08 12.56
C GLU A 177 -0.82 -30.26 11.51
N MET A 178 -2.15 -30.33 11.49
CA MET A 178 -2.93 -29.58 10.52
C MET A 178 -2.85 -28.07 10.75
N HIS A 179 -2.76 -27.62 12.00
CA HIS A 179 -2.41 -26.23 12.32
C HIS A 179 -1.00 -25.84 11.87
N ARG A 180 0.00 -26.74 12.00
CA ARG A 180 1.35 -26.49 11.46
C ARG A 180 1.33 -26.31 9.94
N GLN A 181 0.56 -27.13 9.21
CA GLN A 181 0.40 -26.97 7.76
C GLN A 181 -0.29 -25.65 7.40
N ALA A 182 -1.35 -25.29 8.12
CA ALA A 182 -2.02 -24.00 7.92
C ALA A 182 -1.06 -22.82 8.18
N ALA A 183 -0.24 -22.90 9.23
CA ALA A 183 0.78 -21.91 9.54
C ALA A 183 1.86 -21.83 8.47
N ALA A 184 2.31 -22.97 7.92
CA ALA A 184 3.28 -23.00 6.82
C ALA A 184 2.73 -22.34 5.54
N ILE A 185 1.46 -22.63 5.18
CA ILE A 185 0.79 -21.97 4.04
C ILE A 185 0.70 -20.46 4.30
N ARG A 186 0.31 -20.03 5.52
CA ARG A 186 0.30 -18.60 5.87
C ARG A 186 1.68 -17.98 5.72
N ALA A 187 2.71 -18.56 6.33
CA ALA A 187 4.08 -18.07 6.26
C ALA A 187 4.66 -18.01 4.85
N GLU A 188 4.17 -18.83 3.91
CA GLU A 188 4.59 -18.79 2.52
C GLU A 188 4.03 -17.57 1.76
N TYR A 189 2.78 -17.18 2.04
CA TYR A 189 2.03 -16.19 1.26
C TYR A 189 1.65 -14.90 2.01
N GLU A 190 1.93 -14.81 3.31
CA GLU A 190 1.71 -13.59 4.09
C GLU A 190 2.68 -12.48 3.65
N PRO A 191 2.25 -11.21 3.67
CA PRO A 191 3.13 -10.09 3.33
C PRO A 191 4.38 -10.06 4.20
N LYS A 192 5.54 -10.23 3.57
CA LYS A 192 6.86 -10.13 4.24
C LYS A 192 7.45 -8.73 4.10
N ALA A 193 8.40 -8.42 4.98
CA ALA A 193 9.23 -7.23 4.89
C ALA A 193 10.61 -7.56 4.31
N TRP A 194 11.15 -6.67 3.47
CA TRP A 194 12.42 -6.87 2.79
C TRP A 194 13.28 -5.60 2.79
N ALA A 195 14.58 -5.75 3.00
CA ALA A 195 15.58 -4.70 2.78
C ALA A 195 16.16 -4.86 1.38
N LEU A 196 16.11 -3.77 0.60
CA LEU A 196 16.55 -3.71 -0.80
C LEU A 196 17.66 -2.67 -0.92
N SER A 197 18.87 -3.10 -1.29
CA SER A 197 19.97 -2.17 -1.54
C SER A 197 19.72 -1.37 -2.82
N ALA A 198 19.74 -0.03 -2.74
CA ALA A 198 19.44 0.85 -3.86
C ALA A 198 20.44 0.67 -5.02
N GLY A 199 19.91 0.39 -6.20
CA GLY A 199 20.64 0.26 -7.45
C GLY A 199 20.63 1.54 -8.29
N ARG A 200 21.54 1.63 -9.27
CA ARG A 200 21.64 2.80 -10.17
C ARG A 200 20.43 3.03 -11.07
N GLN A 201 19.63 1.99 -11.32
CA GLN A 201 18.45 2.03 -12.18
C GLN A 201 17.15 2.33 -11.41
N ASP A 202 17.25 2.46 -10.08
CA ASP A 202 16.10 2.74 -9.25
C ASP A 202 15.60 4.17 -9.42
N VAL A 203 14.28 4.32 -9.33
CA VAL A 203 13.64 5.63 -9.24
C VAL A 203 13.02 5.70 -7.86
N LEU A 204 13.71 6.39 -6.94
CA LEU A 204 13.24 6.58 -5.56
C LEU A 204 11.82 7.14 -5.55
N GLY A 205 10.97 6.57 -4.69
CA GLY A 205 9.55 6.89 -4.65
C GLY A 205 8.71 6.35 -5.80
N SER A 206 9.26 5.50 -6.68
CA SER A 206 8.52 4.93 -7.80
C SER A 206 8.75 3.44 -7.97
N SER A 207 10.00 3.03 -8.23
CA SER A 207 10.32 1.68 -8.65
C SER A 207 11.75 1.25 -8.31
N HIS A 208 11.91 -0.06 -8.07
CA HIS A 208 13.19 -0.73 -7.83
C HIS A 208 13.40 -1.83 -8.87
N VAL A 209 14.59 -1.86 -9.46
CA VAL A 209 14.96 -2.81 -10.51
C VAL A 209 15.95 -3.83 -9.95
N TYR A 210 15.65 -5.11 -10.10
CA TYR A 210 16.49 -6.20 -9.60
C TYR A 210 16.60 -7.35 -10.60
N ASP A 211 17.75 -8.01 -10.62
CA ASP A 211 18.01 -9.14 -11.51
C ASP A 211 17.30 -10.41 -10.98
N ASN A 212 16.79 -11.22 -11.90
CA ASN A 212 16.08 -12.46 -11.57
C ASN A 212 16.99 -13.57 -11.01
N GLU A 213 18.31 -13.47 -11.18
CA GLU A 213 19.30 -14.42 -10.64
C GLU A 213 19.73 -14.10 -9.20
N THR A 214 19.38 -12.91 -8.69
CA THR A 214 19.69 -12.55 -7.30
C THR A 214 19.03 -13.55 -6.36
N ALA A 215 19.78 -14.05 -5.36
CA ALA A 215 19.20 -14.90 -4.31
C ALA A 215 17.94 -14.23 -3.75
N ARG A 216 16.83 -14.97 -3.71
CA ARG A 216 15.51 -14.51 -3.21
C ARG A 216 14.74 -13.49 -4.07
N SER A 217 15.22 -13.12 -5.27
CA SER A 217 14.48 -12.29 -6.23
C SER A 217 13.04 -12.80 -6.47
N GLN A 218 12.90 -14.11 -6.64
CA GLN A 218 11.63 -14.80 -6.89
C GLN A 218 10.68 -14.83 -5.68
N GLN A 219 11.14 -14.41 -4.49
CA GLN A 219 10.35 -14.40 -3.26
C GLN A 219 9.63 -13.06 -3.05
N LEU A 220 10.00 -12.00 -3.76
CA LEU A 220 9.26 -10.73 -3.71
C LEU A 220 7.88 -10.92 -4.35
N ARG A 221 6.85 -10.42 -3.67
CA ARG A 221 5.46 -10.49 -4.11
C ARG A 221 4.77 -9.14 -3.90
N GLU A 222 3.70 -8.91 -4.63
CA GLU A 222 2.79 -7.79 -4.35
C GLU A 222 2.29 -7.85 -2.91
N GLY A 223 2.15 -6.69 -2.28
CA GLY A 223 1.76 -6.57 -0.88
C GLY A 223 2.92 -6.63 0.11
N HIS A 224 4.10 -7.16 -0.28
CA HIS A 224 5.30 -7.13 0.57
C HIS A 224 5.71 -5.69 0.88
N VAL A 225 6.24 -5.49 2.09
CA VAL A 225 6.83 -4.22 2.52
C VAL A 225 8.31 -4.23 2.15
N ILE A 226 8.80 -3.11 1.66
CA ILE A 226 10.21 -2.94 1.30
C ILE A 226 10.79 -1.70 1.96
N VAL A 227 12.02 -1.82 2.44
CA VAL A 227 12.88 -0.70 2.84
C VAL A 227 13.99 -0.60 1.81
N VAL A 228 14.04 0.52 1.09
CA VAL A 228 15.11 0.82 0.14
C VAL A 228 16.17 1.62 0.86
N TYR A 229 17.43 1.16 0.83
CA TYR A 229 18.54 1.76 1.57
C TYR A 229 19.82 1.81 0.72
N ASP A 230 20.72 2.75 1.00
CA ASP A 230 22.04 2.82 0.36
C ASP A 230 23.17 2.42 1.33
N ALA A 231 24.39 2.86 1.07
CA ALA A 231 25.53 2.53 1.92
C ALA A 231 25.42 3.13 3.33
N GLU A 232 24.77 4.30 3.46
CA GLU A 232 24.72 5.10 4.68
C GLU A 232 23.36 5.04 5.37
N ASP A 233 22.26 5.14 4.61
CA ASP A 233 20.92 5.41 5.16
C ASP A 233 19.81 4.59 4.50
N ALA A 234 18.72 4.40 5.25
CA ALA A 234 17.43 4.05 4.67
C ALA A 234 16.86 5.26 3.91
N LEU A 235 16.58 5.08 2.62
CA LEU A 235 16.07 6.11 1.73
C LEU A 235 14.55 6.24 1.87
N GLY A 236 13.85 5.12 2.00
CA GLY A 236 12.42 5.11 2.23
C GLY A 236 11.82 3.72 2.36
N ILE A 237 10.54 3.71 2.67
CA ILE A 237 9.73 2.50 2.86
C ILE A 237 8.49 2.56 1.98
N ALA A 238 8.08 1.41 1.45
CA ALA A 238 6.85 1.29 0.70
C ALA A 238 6.29 -0.14 0.73
N ARG A 239 5.08 -0.30 0.20
CA ARG A 239 4.48 -1.59 -0.14
C ARG A 239 4.56 -1.79 -1.65
N ILE A 240 5.00 -2.97 -2.07
CA ILE A 240 5.00 -3.35 -3.49
C ILE A 240 3.55 -3.41 -3.97
N GLY A 241 3.20 -2.55 -4.93
CA GLY A 241 1.88 -2.52 -5.55
C GLY A 241 1.79 -3.40 -6.79
N ARG A 242 2.90 -3.56 -7.52
CA ARG A 242 2.98 -4.38 -8.74
C ARG A 242 4.40 -4.87 -8.98
N ILE A 243 4.56 -6.06 -9.54
CA ILE A 243 5.85 -6.54 -10.07
C ILE A 243 5.68 -6.90 -11.54
N ASP A 244 6.43 -6.22 -12.41
CA ASP A 244 6.45 -6.53 -13.83
C ASP A 244 7.63 -7.47 -14.12
N PRO A 245 7.39 -8.68 -14.66
CA PRO A 245 8.44 -9.57 -15.09
C PRO A 245 8.97 -9.19 -16.48
N ASP A 246 10.29 -9.03 -16.61
CA ASP A 246 11.02 -9.01 -17.87
C ASP A 246 11.91 -10.27 -17.94
N ALA A 247 12.33 -10.67 -19.14
CA ALA A 247 13.08 -11.89 -19.42
C ALA A 247 14.39 -12.00 -18.62
N THR A 248 14.95 -10.88 -18.16
CA THR A 248 16.21 -10.82 -17.41
C THR A 248 16.12 -10.07 -16.08
N ARG A 249 15.08 -9.26 -15.87
CA ARG A 249 14.93 -8.37 -14.70
C ARG A 249 13.49 -8.29 -14.23
N HIS A 250 13.31 -7.96 -12.98
CA HIS A 250 12.00 -7.60 -12.44
C HIS A 250 11.99 -6.12 -12.03
N VAL A 251 10.83 -5.49 -12.20
CA VAL A 251 10.60 -4.12 -11.73
C VAL A 251 9.48 -4.13 -10.71
N ALA A 252 9.81 -3.80 -9.46
CA ALA A 252 8.82 -3.62 -8.40
C ALA A 252 8.39 -2.15 -8.35
N TYR A 253 7.09 -1.89 -8.52
CA TYR A 253 6.48 -0.57 -8.43
C TYR A 253 5.79 -0.36 -7.08
N TYR A 254 6.09 0.75 -6.42
CA TYR A 254 5.66 1.00 -5.03
C TYR A 254 5.35 2.47 -4.71
N GLY A 255 5.36 3.35 -5.71
CA GLY A 255 5.18 4.79 -5.48
C GLY A 255 3.85 5.20 -4.83
N GLY A 256 2.81 4.35 -4.89
CA GLY A 256 1.52 4.63 -4.26
C GLY A 256 1.54 4.68 -2.72
N THR A 257 2.56 4.11 -2.08
CA THR A 257 2.68 4.02 -0.62
C THR A 257 4.02 4.55 -0.08
N TRP A 258 4.88 5.07 -0.95
CA TRP A 258 6.21 5.52 -0.59
C TRP A 258 6.19 6.55 0.54
N ARG A 259 7.08 6.34 1.51
CA ARG A 259 7.45 7.28 2.56
C ARG A 259 8.96 7.44 2.55
N ALA A 260 9.44 8.65 2.25
CA ALA A 260 10.86 8.95 2.42
C ALA A 260 11.23 8.83 3.91
N LEU A 261 12.42 8.27 4.20
CA LEU A 261 12.99 8.17 5.55
C LEU A 261 14.06 9.23 5.79
N ASP A 262 14.72 9.69 4.72
CA ASP A 262 15.52 10.93 4.71
C ASP A 262 16.60 10.97 5.81
N GLY A 263 17.30 9.84 5.98
CA GLY A 263 18.38 9.68 6.97
C GLY A 263 17.92 9.51 8.43
N ALA A 264 16.62 9.34 8.68
CA ALA A 264 16.08 9.05 10.01
C ALA A 264 16.50 7.69 10.56
N ILE A 265 16.80 6.76 9.64
CA ILE A 265 17.21 5.39 9.93
C ILE A 265 18.49 5.14 9.13
N THR A 266 19.52 4.66 9.80
CA THR A 266 20.83 4.33 9.20
C THR A 266 20.79 2.96 8.52
N ALA A 267 21.72 2.72 7.60
CA ALA A 267 21.87 1.41 6.96
C ALA A 267 22.22 0.30 7.96
N ASP A 268 22.94 0.61 9.04
CA ASP A 268 23.26 -0.37 10.09
C ASP A 268 22.01 -0.81 10.86
N GLU A 269 21.11 0.12 11.20
CA GLU A 269 19.81 -0.23 11.80
C GLU A 269 18.96 -1.10 10.85
N VAL A 270 19.00 -0.85 9.54
CA VAL A 270 18.35 -1.72 8.55
C VAL A 270 18.96 -3.12 8.54
N ARG A 271 20.29 -3.22 8.61
CA ARG A 271 21.00 -4.52 8.62
C ARG A 271 20.71 -5.31 9.90
N GLU A 272 20.63 -4.66 11.05
CA GLU A 272 20.29 -5.28 12.35
C GLU A 272 18.83 -5.77 12.41
N ALA A 273 17.94 -5.12 11.65
CA ALA A 273 16.57 -5.54 11.47
C ALA A 273 16.37 -6.67 10.45
N CYS A 274 17.40 -7.00 9.66
CA CYS A 274 17.34 -8.17 8.79
C CYS A 274 17.33 -9.46 9.61
N SER A 275 16.60 -10.47 9.14
CA SER A 275 16.46 -11.76 9.83
C SER A 275 17.61 -12.74 9.52
N ASP A 276 18.55 -12.34 8.67
CA ASP A 276 19.73 -13.12 8.30
C ASP A 276 21.02 -12.32 8.46
N ASP A 277 22.16 -13.02 8.42
CA ASP A 277 23.50 -12.44 8.45
C ASP A 277 24.13 -12.30 7.04
N GLU A 278 23.36 -12.56 5.98
CA GLU A 278 23.87 -12.62 4.59
C GLU A 278 23.96 -11.23 3.94
N ALA A 279 24.90 -10.42 4.43
CA ALA A 279 25.08 -9.02 4.02
C ALA A 279 25.45 -8.83 2.52
N GLN A 280 25.84 -9.89 1.80
CA GLN A 280 26.14 -9.83 0.37
C GLN A 280 24.89 -9.81 -0.52
N ASN A 281 23.73 -10.21 0.02
CA ASN A 281 22.49 -10.26 -0.75
C ASN A 281 21.88 -8.86 -0.89
N ALA A 282 21.51 -8.49 -2.13
CA ALA A 282 20.84 -7.22 -2.41
C ALA A 282 19.39 -7.18 -1.90
N ILE A 283 18.76 -8.34 -1.70
CA ILE A 283 17.39 -8.51 -1.20
C ILE A 283 17.45 -9.38 0.06
N ARG A 284 17.07 -8.81 1.20
CA ARG A 284 17.19 -9.47 2.50
C ARG A 284 15.86 -9.48 3.26
N PRO A 285 15.41 -10.61 3.82
CA PRO A 285 14.24 -10.66 4.68
C PRO A 285 14.45 -9.81 5.93
N MET A 286 13.41 -9.09 6.34
CA MET A 286 13.40 -8.29 7.56
C MET A 286 12.44 -8.87 8.58
N ASP A 287 12.82 -8.72 9.85
CA ASP A 287 11.94 -8.91 10.98
C ASP A 287 10.92 -7.77 11.03
N ILE A 288 9.64 -8.12 10.95
CA ILE A 288 8.57 -7.14 10.83
C ILE A 288 8.38 -6.34 12.13
N ASP A 289 8.57 -6.97 13.29
CA ASP A 289 8.39 -6.32 14.59
C ASP A 289 9.52 -5.30 14.83
N LYS A 290 10.75 -5.67 14.48
CA LYS A 290 11.89 -4.73 14.50
C LYS A 290 11.65 -3.55 13.56
N LEU A 291 11.18 -3.82 12.33
CA LEU A 291 10.86 -2.76 11.37
C LEU A 291 9.78 -1.83 11.90
N GLU A 292 8.69 -2.36 12.45
CA GLU A 292 7.60 -1.56 13.02
C GLU A 292 8.09 -0.69 14.19
N ALA A 293 8.91 -1.23 15.09
CA ALA A 293 9.52 -0.47 16.17
C ALA A 293 10.41 0.67 15.66
N MET A 294 11.22 0.42 14.62
CA MET A 294 12.06 1.44 13.98
C MET A 294 11.22 2.58 13.40
N LEU A 295 10.16 2.25 12.65
CA LEU A 295 9.29 3.24 12.01
C LEU A 295 8.49 4.06 13.05
N ALA A 296 8.00 3.39 14.09
CA ALA A 296 7.27 4.05 15.18
C ALA A 296 8.15 5.10 15.87
N ARG A 297 9.43 4.80 16.12
CA ARG A 297 10.40 5.74 16.70
C ARG A 297 10.58 7.00 15.87
N VAL A 298 10.58 6.89 14.54
CA VAL A 298 10.75 8.04 13.65
C VAL A 298 9.42 8.64 13.17
N ALA A 299 8.30 8.22 13.77
CA ALA A 299 6.94 8.68 13.46
C ALA A 299 6.49 8.47 12.00
N VAL A 300 7.02 7.43 11.34
CA VAL A 300 6.63 7.05 9.97
C VAL A 300 5.64 5.91 10.01
N ARG A 301 4.57 6.00 9.21
CA ARG A 301 3.57 4.93 9.04
C ARG A 301 3.22 4.76 7.58
N LEU A 302 3.15 3.50 7.13
CA LEU A 302 2.57 3.17 5.84
C LEU A 302 1.05 3.37 5.89
N PRO A 303 0.42 3.73 4.75
CA PRO A 303 -1.02 3.70 4.63
C PRO A 303 -1.59 2.31 4.99
N SER A 304 -2.79 2.28 5.57
CA SER A 304 -3.49 1.00 5.76
C SER A 304 -4.03 0.49 4.43
N PRO A 305 -4.15 -0.85 4.24
CA PRO A 305 -4.72 -1.41 3.01
C PRO A 305 -6.11 -0.82 2.65
N ALA A 306 -6.92 -0.50 3.65
CA ALA A 306 -8.23 0.14 3.45
C ALA A 306 -8.11 1.59 2.93
N ALA A 307 -7.14 2.35 3.42
CA ALA A 307 -6.87 3.70 2.95
C ALA A 307 -6.34 3.68 1.50
N GLU A 308 -5.43 2.74 1.19
CA GLU A 308 -4.92 2.51 -0.16
C GLU A 308 -6.06 2.18 -1.12
N ALA A 309 -6.90 1.19 -0.79
CA ALA A 309 -8.03 0.78 -1.61
C ALA A 309 -9.01 1.92 -1.89
N ARG A 310 -9.28 2.77 -0.88
CA ARG A 310 -10.14 3.95 -1.02
C ARG A 310 -9.56 4.97 -2.00
N VAL A 311 -8.25 5.25 -1.92
CA VAL A 311 -7.58 6.17 -2.85
C VAL A 311 -7.57 5.59 -4.26
N VAL A 312 -7.24 4.32 -4.43
CA VAL A 312 -7.27 3.62 -5.72
C VAL A 312 -8.66 3.69 -6.35
N ALA A 313 -9.73 3.44 -5.57
CA ALA A 313 -11.10 3.55 -6.05
C ALA A 313 -11.44 4.98 -6.49
N LYS A 314 -11.03 6.00 -5.71
CA LYS A 314 -11.24 7.42 -6.04
C LYS A 314 -10.49 7.82 -7.32
N VAL A 315 -9.22 7.45 -7.44
CA VAL A 315 -8.39 7.74 -8.63
C VAL A 315 -8.96 7.03 -9.86
N LYS A 316 -9.37 5.76 -9.73
CA LYS A 316 -9.99 5.01 -10.82
C LYS A 316 -11.31 5.65 -11.27
N ALA A 317 -12.13 6.14 -10.34
CA ALA A 317 -13.35 6.86 -10.67
C ALA A 317 -13.06 8.18 -11.42
N ALA A 318 -12.07 8.95 -10.96
CA ALA A 318 -11.68 10.21 -11.59
C ALA A 318 -11.03 10.03 -12.97
N ARG A 319 -10.16 9.02 -13.16
CA ARG A 319 -9.52 8.75 -14.46
C ARG A 319 -10.53 8.46 -15.58
N ARG A 320 -11.71 7.93 -15.24
CA ARG A 320 -12.78 7.67 -16.21
C ARG A 320 -13.41 8.95 -16.79
N THR A 321 -13.24 10.09 -16.12
CA THR A 321 -13.84 11.38 -16.52
C THR A 321 -12.82 12.38 -17.09
N VAL A 322 -11.52 12.08 -17.00
CA VAL A 322 -10.47 12.90 -17.59
C VAL A 322 -10.27 12.45 -19.05
N ALA A 323 -10.75 13.24 -20.00
CA ALA A 323 -10.33 13.11 -21.40
C ALA A 323 -8.94 13.74 -21.52
N ASP A 324 -7.96 12.99 -22.02
CA ASP A 324 -6.67 13.56 -22.42
C ASP A 324 -6.89 14.33 -23.73
N ASP A 325 -6.94 15.65 -23.64
CA ASP A 325 -7.11 16.57 -24.76
C ASP A 325 -5.80 16.83 -25.51
N GLY A 326 -4.70 16.15 -25.15
CA GLY A 326 -3.46 16.06 -25.92
C GLY A 326 -2.73 17.40 -26.12
N LYS A 327 -3.20 18.47 -25.48
CA LYS A 327 -2.66 19.82 -25.58
C LYS A 327 -2.00 20.24 -24.27
N SER A 328 -0.99 19.48 -23.85
CA SER A 328 -0.04 19.99 -22.87
C SER A 328 1.02 20.83 -23.59
N PRO A 329 1.26 22.09 -23.20
CA PRO A 329 2.44 22.83 -23.65
C PRO A 329 3.70 22.03 -23.34
N THR A 330 4.69 22.03 -24.24
CA THR A 330 5.99 21.39 -24.04
C THR A 330 6.70 21.99 -22.83
N GLY A 331 6.51 21.38 -21.66
CA GLY A 331 7.29 21.62 -20.45
C GLY A 331 8.50 20.69 -20.45
N GLY A 332 9.70 21.23 -20.63
CA GLY A 332 10.93 20.48 -20.41
C GLY A 332 11.07 20.11 -18.94
N ARG A 333 11.21 18.82 -18.64
CA ARG A 333 11.59 18.36 -17.30
C ARG A 333 13.01 18.87 -17.02
N ARG A 334 13.14 19.89 -16.17
CA ARG A 334 14.42 20.18 -15.54
C ARG A 334 14.60 19.12 -14.47
N GLU A 335 15.45 18.14 -14.71
CA GLU A 335 15.99 17.31 -13.64
C GLU A 335 16.77 18.23 -12.70
N SER A 336 16.10 18.72 -11.66
CA SER A 336 16.80 19.27 -10.52
C SER A 336 17.49 18.10 -9.83
N LYS A 337 18.75 17.85 -10.20
CA LYS A 337 19.73 17.43 -9.19
C LYS A 337 19.77 18.57 -8.19
N THR A 338 18.87 18.54 -7.20
CA THR A 338 18.90 19.49 -6.11
C THR A 338 20.23 19.21 -5.40
N LYS A 339 21.26 19.98 -5.76
CA LYS A 339 22.48 20.07 -4.98
C LYS A 339 22.02 20.51 -3.60
N ALA A 340 22.02 19.57 -2.67
CA ALA A 340 21.87 19.87 -1.26
C ALA A 340 22.78 21.06 -0.96
N ARG A 341 22.22 22.12 -0.36
CA ARG A 341 23.04 23.21 0.18
C ARG A 341 23.99 22.57 1.19
N ASN A 342 25.24 22.36 0.78
CA ASN A 342 26.30 21.80 1.61
C ASN A 342 26.36 22.62 2.91
N GLY A 343 26.09 21.97 4.04
CA GLY A 343 25.98 22.58 5.38
C GLY A 343 24.64 22.34 6.07
N GLN A 344 23.50 22.51 5.37
CA GLN A 344 22.15 22.27 5.94
C GLN A 344 21.79 20.78 6.03
N GLY A 345 22.33 19.94 5.14
CA GLY A 345 22.02 18.51 5.09
C GLY A 345 22.37 17.76 6.38
N GLY A 346 23.55 18.01 6.95
CA GLY A 346 24.00 17.33 8.18
C GLY A 346 23.23 17.76 9.43
N PHE A 347 22.91 19.04 9.56
CA PHE A 347 22.10 19.57 10.67
C PHE A 347 20.68 19.01 10.62
N ARG A 348 20.02 19.08 9.46
CA ARG A 348 18.68 18.52 9.27
C ARG A 348 18.65 17.02 9.53
N LYS A 349 19.62 16.25 9.02
CA LYS A 349 19.73 14.80 9.28
C LYS A 349 19.77 14.51 10.78
N LYS A 350 20.62 15.21 11.53
CA LYS A 350 20.71 15.05 13.00
C LYS A 350 19.43 15.42 13.73
N LEU A 351 18.71 16.45 13.28
CA LEU A 351 17.40 16.80 13.84
C LEU A 351 16.34 15.73 13.53
N ILE A 352 16.33 15.19 12.32
CA ILE A 352 15.46 14.08 11.92
C ILE A 352 15.76 12.82 12.75
N GLN A 353 17.03 12.51 13.01
CA GLN A 353 17.40 11.38 13.89
C GLN A 353 16.97 11.61 15.34
N ARG A 354 17.00 12.86 15.81
CA ARG A 354 16.62 13.23 17.19
C ARG A 354 15.11 13.24 17.41
N TYR A 355 14.36 13.86 16.50
CA TYR A 355 12.93 14.14 16.68
C TYR A 355 12.02 13.24 15.83
N GLY A 356 12.57 12.45 14.92
CA GLY A 356 11.80 11.76 13.88
C GLY A 356 11.19 12.73 12.89
N HIS A 357 10.22 12.26 12.10
CA HIS A 357 9.47 13.10 11.17
C HIS A 357 8.32 13.83 11.88
N VAL A 358 8.67 14.64 12.87
CA VAL A 358 7.73 15.35 13.73
C VAL A 358 8.00 16.85 13.63
N CYS A 359 7.00 17.59 13.16
CA CYS A 359 6.98 19.05 13.28
C CYS A 359 6.77 19.44 14.74
N ALA A 360 7.54 20.41 15.22
CA ALA A 360 7.49 20.87 16.61
C ALA A 360 6.13 21.48 17.02
N ILE A 361 5.29 21.84 16.05
CA ILE A 361 3.97 22.43 16.29
C ILE A 361 2.85 21.50 15.83
N THR A 362 2.96 20.92 14.63
CA THR A 362 1.85 20.16 14.01
C THR A 362 1.97 18.65 14.21
N GLY A 363 3.02 18.15 14.86
CA GLY A 363 3.23 16.72 15.10
C GLY A 363 3.72 15.96 13.85
N PRO A 364 3.45 14.64 13.74
CA PRO A 364 3.95 13.79 12.65
C PRO A 364 3.63 14.34 11.25
N CYS A 365 4.65 14.45 10.41
CA CYS A 365 4.55 15.01 9.04
C CYS A 365 5.39 14.18 8.05
N PRO A 366 5.06 14.18 6.75
CA PRO A 366 5.95 13.61 5.74
C PRO A 366 7.33 14.31 5.72
N ALA A 367 8.40 13.57 5.44
CA ALA A 367 9.76 14.11 5.36
C ALA A 367 9.87 15.29 4.39
N GLU A 368 9.14 15.20 3.27
CA GLU A 368 9.18 16.14 2.15
C GLU A 368 8.71 17.55 2.53
N VAL A 369 7.90 17.69 3.58
CA VAL A 369 7.39 18.98 4.06
C VAL A 369 8.14 19.51 5.28
N LEU A 370 9.07 18.73 5.85
CA LEU A 370 9.82 19.11 7.05
C LEU A 370 11.11 19.85 6.73
N GLN A 371 11.26 21.01 7.35
CA GLN A 371 12.43 21.88 7.25
C GLN A 371 13.08 22.04 8.63
N ALA A 372 14.41 22.13 8.63
CA ALA A 372 15.18 22.42 9.84
C ALA A 372 15.19 23.94 10.07
N ALA A 373 14.63 24.37 11.20
CA ALA A 373 14.62 25.75 11.65
C ALA A 373 15.63 25.93 12.79
N HIS A 374 16.33 27.07 12.81
CA HIS A 374 17.08 27.50 13.98
C HIS A 374 16.21 28.44 14.80
N LEU A 375 16.17 28.27 16.11
CA LEU A 375 15.40 29.13 17.01
C LEU A 375 16.02 30.52 17.21
N ARG A 376 17.34 30.63 16.98
CA ARG A 376 18.05 31.92 16.95
C ARG A 376 18.68 32.10 15.58
N ASN A 377 18.65 33.34 15.08
CA ASN A 377 19.10 33.64 13.73
C ASN A 377 20.54 33.19 13.52
N PHE A 378 20.75 32.31 12.53
CA PHE A 378 22.06 31.74 12.21
C PHE A 378 23.11 32.81 11.88
N ALA A 379 22.66 33.96 11.35
CA ALA A 379 23.48 35.10 10.97
C ALA A 379 24.28 35.74 12.12
N GLU A 380 23.90 35.49 13.39
CA GLU A 380 24.57 36.10 14.55
C GLU A 380 25.54 35.17 15.29
N HIS A 381 25.47 33.84 15.07
CA HIS A 381 26.14 32.87 15.95
C HIS A 381 26.95 31.75 15.28
N GLU A 382 26.89 31.56 13.95
CA GLU A 382 27.73 30.65 13.14
C GLU A 382 27.94 29.19 13.65
N THR A 383 27.22 28.74 14.68
CA THR A 383 27.35 27.39 15.28
C THR A 383 26.04 26.61 15.17
N HIS A 384 26.12 25.38 14.63
CA HIS A 384 24.98 24.46 14.52
C HIS A 384 24.72 23.71 15.85
N ASN A 385 24.12 24.40 16.84
CA ASN A 385 23.71 23.77 18.09
C ASN A 385 22.39 23.00 17.90
N LEU A 386 22.42 21.67 18.06
CA LEU A 386 21.22 20.82 17.95
C LEU A 386 20.15 21.14 19.00
N ALA A 387 20.53 21.70 20.15
CA ALA A 387 19.58 22.12 21.19
C ALA A 387 18.77 23.37 20.80
N GLU A 388 19.16 24.03 19.71
CA GLU A 388 18.51 25.23 19.17
C GLU A 388 17.86 24.98 17.81
N GLY A 389 17.82 23.71 17.40
CA GLY A 389 17.19 23.28 16.16
C GLY A 389 15.87 22.57 16.42
N VAL A 390 14.89 22.85 15.55
CA VAL A 390 13.62 22.14 15.49
C VAL A 390 13.27 21.79 14.05
N LEU A 391 12.35 20.84 13.87
CA LEU A 391 11.74 20.58 12.58
C LEU A 391 10.39 21.26 12.52
N LEU A 392 10.13 21.99 11.44
CA LEU A 392 8.85 22.65 11.19
C LEU A 392 8.31 22.24 9.82
N ARG A 393 6.99 22.14 9.72
CA ARG A 393 6.30 22.00 8.43
C ARG A 393 6.54 23.27 7.61
N ALA A 394 6.77 23.16 6.30
CA ALA A 394 7.26 24.27 5.48
C ALA A 394 6.45 25.57 5.58
N ASP A 395 5.11 25.51 5.64
CA ASP A 395 4.25 26.67 5.86
C ASP A 395 4.44 27.29 7.25
N VAL A 396 4.51 26.45 8.30
CA VAL A 396 4.77 26.87 9.69
C VAL A 396 6.17 27.45 9.84
N HIS A 397 7.16 26.87 9.18
CA HIS A 397 8.53 27.40 9.15
C HIS A 397 8.58 28.79 8.52
N LEU A 398 7.85 29.01 7.41
CA LEU A 398 7.74 30.34 6.82
C LEU A 398 7.07 31.34 7.76
N LEU A 399 6.03 30.95 8.50
CA LEU A 399 5.44 31.83 9.52
C LEU A 399 6.44 32.16 10.64
N PHE A 400 7.23 31.18 11.07
CA PHE A 400 8.26 31.35 12.09
C PHE A 400 9.39 32.29 11.63
N ASP A 401 9.93 32.08 10.44
CA ASP A 401 11.04 32.88 9.87
C ASP A 401 10.63 34.32 9.52
N ASN A 402 9.34 34.56 9.28
CA ASN A 402 8.80 35.90 8.98
C ASN A 402 8.25 36.61 10.22
N ASP A 403 8.60 36.14 11.42
CA ASP A 403 8.16 36.73 12.70
C ASP A 403 6.63 36.77 12.84
N LEU A 404 5.89 35.89 12.17
CA LEU A 404 4.42 35.80 12.27
C LEU A 404 3.97 34.79 13.33
N LEU A 405 4.92 34.08 13.93
CA LEU A 405 4.70 33.04 14.93
C LEU A 405 5.81 33.07 15.99
N ALA A 406 5.41 33.02 17.26
CA ALA A 406 6.31 32.87 18.39
C ALA A 406 5.85 31.76 19.34
N VAL A 407 6.68 31.38 20.30
CA VAL A 407 6.37 30.39 21.33
C VAL A 407 6.52 31.07 22.69
N ASP A 408 5.44 31.13 23.46
CA ASP A 408 5.44 31.68 24.81
C ASP A 408 6.31 30.80 25.73
N PRO A 409 7.42 31.32 26.30
CA PRO A 409 8.32 30.54 27.12
C PRO A 409 7.70 30.11 28.46
N THR A 410 6.63 30.75 28.92
CA THR A 410 5.98 30.42 30.20
C THR A 410 4.94 29.32 30.06
N THR A 411 4.17 29.32 28.96
CA THR A 411 3.13 28.32 28.72
C THR A 411 3.57 27.20 27.78
N TRP A 412 4.69 27.39 27.07
CA TRP A 412 5.20 26.52 26.03
C TRP A 412 4.21 26.30 24.88
N ARG A 413 3.44 27.36 24.58
CA ARG A 413 2.40 27.35 23.55
C ARG A 413 2.72 28.37 22.48
N VAL A 414 2.29 28.04 21.26
CA VAL A 414 2.40 28.93 20.11
C VAL A 414 1.47 30.12 20.30
N VAL A 415 1.96 31.30 19.92
CA VAL A 415 1.18 32.52 19.75
C VAL A 415 1.39 33.07 18.35
N LEU A 416 0.31 33.60 17.75
CA LEU A 416 0.32 34.11 16.39
C LEU A 416 0.32 35.64 16.35
N ALA A 417 0.95 36.21 15.31
CA ALA A 417 0.88 37.63 15.04
C ALA A 417 -0.59 38.05 14.76
N PRO A 418 -1.04 39.23 15.23
CA PRO A 418 -2.41 39.70 14.99
C PRO A 418 -2.80 39.75 13.51
N SER A 419 -1.84 40.00 12.61
CA SER A 419 -2.06 40.00 11.15
C SER A 419 -2.53 38.66 10.58
N LEU A 420 -2.40 37.56 11.34
CA LEU A 420 -2.91 36.26 10.94
C LEU A 420 -4.39 36.02 11.30
N SER A 421 -5.07 36.96 11.99
CA SER A 421 -6.47 36.79 12.43
C SER A 421 -7.44 36.52 11.29
N ASP A 422 -7.18 37.10 10.12
CA ASP A 422 -8.05 37.01 8.94
C ASP A 422 -7.83 35.73 8.11
N TYR A 423 -6.94 34.85 8.57
CA TYR A 423 -6.56 33.61 7.87
C TYR A 423 -6.94 32.37 8.71
N PRO A 424 -8.21 31.90 8.63
CA PRO A 424 -8.72 30.79 9.46
C PRO A 424 -7.93 29.48 9.35
N ALA A 425 -7.18 29.28 8.26
CA ALA A 425 -6.34 28.08 8.11
C ALA A 425 -5.23 27.98 9.15
N TYR A 426 -4.80 29.10 9.75
CA TYR A 426 -3.68 29.17 10.69
C TYR A 426 -4.09 29.27 12.15
N THR A 427 -5.34 29.62 12.45
CA THR A 427 -5.83 29.80 13.83
C THR A 427 -5.68 28.54 14.69
N GLN A 428 -5.71 27.36 14.07
CA GLN A 428 -5.45 26.08 14.74
C GLN A 428 -4.04 25.95 15.36
N PHE A 429 -3.10 26.82 14.98
CA PHE A 429 -1.77 26.84 15.59
C PHE A 429 -1.71 27.66 16.87
N ASP A 430 -2.61 28.64 17.04
CA ASP A 430 -2.63 29.45 18.25
C ASP A 430 -2.96 28.59 19.46
N GLY A 431 -2.16 28.70 20.52
CA GLY A 431 -2.26 27.84 21.71
C GLY A 431 -1.79 26.39 21.53
N ALA A 432 -1.34 25.99 20.34
CA ALA A 432 -0.79 24.65 20.11
C ALA A 432 0.44 24.42 21.00
N LYS A 433 0.58 23.20 21.56
CA LYS A 433 1.75 22.86 22.38
C LYS A 433 2.98 22.77 21.49
N PHE A 434 4.05 23.46 21.85
CA PHE A 434 5.34 23.34 21.19
C PHE A 434 6.10 22.08 21.67
N ALA A 435 6.93 21.49 20.81
CA ALA A 435 7.68 20.29 21.17
C ALA A 435 8.68 20.55 22.31
N ASP A 436 8.84 19.53 23.16
CA ASP A 436 9.83 19.53 24.24
C ASP A 436 11.24 19.26 23.65
N GLY A 437 12.30 19.75 24.30
CA GLY A 437 13.69 19.47 23.91
C GLY A 437 14.55 20.66 23.50
N PRO A 438 14.02 21.70 22.85
CA PRO A 438 14.74 22.95 22.64
C PRO A 438 15.10 23.66 23.95
N CYS A 439 16.18 24.42 23.97
CA CYS A 439 16.57 25.14 25.18
C CYS A 439 15.65 26.36 25.43
N GLU A 440 15.20 26.50 26.68
CA GLU A 440 14.28 27.57 27.12
C GLU A 440 14.80 28.97 26.80
N LYS A 441 16.13 29.16 26.89
CA LYS A 441 16.78 30.43 26.54
C LYS A 441 16.56 30.81 25.08
N ALA A 442 16.75 29.88 24.14
CA ALA A 442 16.57 30.19 22.72
C ALA A 442 15.11 30.54 22.40
N ILE A 443 14.15 29.86 23.04
CA ILE A 443 12.72 30.16 22.91
C ILE A 443 12.40 31.53 23.49
N THR A 444 12.93 31.85 24.67
CA THR A 444 12.75 33.17 25.31
C THR A 444 13.33 34.29 24.43
N ASP A 445 14.54 34.10 23.91
CA ASP A 445 15.22 35.07 23.04
C ASP A 445 14.38 35.32 21.76
N HIS A 446 13.92 34.23 21.10
CA HIS A 446 13.03 34.31 19.92
C HIS A 446 11.73 35.04 20.23
N PHE A 447 11.03 34.64 21.29
CA PHE A 447 9.74 35.22 21.68
C PHE A 447 9.86 36.73 21.89
N ASN A 448 10.87 37.18 22.63
CA ASN A 448 11.09 38.60 22.88
C ASN A 448 11.44 39.38 21.60
N ALA A 449 12.26 38.80 20.71
CA ALA A 449 12.64 39.44 19.46
C ALA A 449 11.42 39.62 18.53
N VAL A 450 10.62 38.56 18.36
CA VAL A 450 9.46 38.53 17.47
C VAL A 450 8.33 39.41 18.00
N THR A 451 7.88 39.19 19.24
CA THR A 451 6.69 39.87 19.78
C THR A 451 6.88 41.38 19.95
N LYS A 452 8.13 41.85 20.04
CA LYS A 452 8.46 43.28 20.03
C LYS A 452 8.01 43.98 18.75
N THR A 453 7.94 43.27 17.62
CA THR A 453 7.53 43.86 16.34
C THR A 453 6.02 43.87 16.12
N TRP A 454 5.24 43.25 17.02
CA TRP A 454 3.78 43.12 16.91
C TRP A 454 3.02 44.26 17.61
N ALA A 455 3.72 45.12 18.33
CA ALA A 455 3.16 46.19 19.17
C ALA A 455 2.80 47.47 18.38
#